data_AF-A0A0M2DPK3-F1
#
_entry.id   AF-A0A0M2DPK3-F1
#
_cell.length_a   1.000
_cell.length_b   1.000
_cell.length_c   1.000
_cell.angle_alpha   90.00
_cell.angle_beta   90.00
_cell.angle_gamma   90.00
#
_symmetry.space_group_name_H-M   'P 1'
#
loop_
_entity.id
_entity.type
_entity.pdbx_description
1 polymer ?
#
loop_
_entity_poly.entity_id
_entity_poly.type
_entity_poly.pdbx_seq_one_letter_code
_entity_poly.pdbx_strand_id
1 'polypeptide(L)'
;MDQQHSLQVQGLGASYGPRVVLAEVDFTLPQSGVTALLGPAGTGKSTLLRTLAGLNAVNPRFRSWGQVVYAAQPLHMPLSADGVQALPRLVQQHARLMRASTLDALIEKARRTEHRAPLEWRRWVTEQLQHYGFAELAQALDKSTMLLSAVQQRAVAILREAWARPAVLMVDEPTADLEGYEAFLLLDLIKQIGQQCSVLLVTHHQQHAQAAAQQMMLLAGGHIQEAAAMAVFTLRPLSAAGQQFLRTGSCAVPMPGTPLNELADDVLPPPPLPVAALAAIAEFSDLPASSAAVSEAVAPFKLEPVLPVPTSVSAPALPQAAAVAASGLSSATRHQPRIVNAAVLMEMQPLLAAENAMPASRGPNGFSWLVPGRLAGTPWPGVVHDMDADLKALSRCGVTMLITLTEKDFPQDALARNGLKNFHLPVYDHEPPTVAQMQMLLARMSVALRRGEVLAVHCLAGLGRTGTVLAAWLVREGLTAEEALRRVRLIDAQYVQSEAQEALLYEFENALLQKMA
;
A
#
# COMPACT_ATOMS: atom_id res chain seq x y z
N MET A 1 4.42 -18.21 27.15
CA MET A 1 5.19 -17.50 26.12
C MET A 1 4.80 -16.05 26.24
N ASP A 2 5.61 -15.22 26.90
CA ASP A 2 5.35 -13.79 26.97
C ASP A 2 5.30 -13.23 25.56
N GLN A 3 4.12 -12.78 25.13
CA GLN A 3 3.99 -12.13 23.84
C GLN A 3 4.74 -10.81 23.93
N GLN A 4 5.88 -10.74 23.26
CA GLN A 4 6.60 -9.50 23.15
C GLN A 4 5.87 -8.59 22.16
N HIS A 5 5.48 -7.41 22.61
CA HIS A 5 4.75 -6.40 21.84
C HIS A 5 5.63 -5.18 21.61
N SER A 6 5.50 -4.54 20.45
CA SER A 6 6.24 -3.31 20.13
C SER A 6 5.53 -2.05 20.65
N LEU A 7 4.20 -2.10 20.76
CA LEU A 7 3.36 -1.06 21.32
C LEU A 7 2.15 -1.68 22.02
N GLN A 8 1.85 -1.20 23.22
CA GLN A 8 0.65 -1.52 23.97
C GLN A 8 -0.02 -0.20 24.37
N VAL A 9 -1.30 -0.09 24.10
CA VAL A 9 -2.13 1.09 24.35
C VAL A 9 -3.32 0.65 25.18
N GLN A 10 -3.52 1.32 26.32
CA GLN A 10 -4.61 1.02 27.25
C GLN A 10 -5.33 2.30 27.67
N GLY A 11 -6.66 2.29 27.53
CA GLY A 11 -7.53 3.40 27.90
C GLY A 11 -7.16 4.72 27.25
N LEU A 12 -6.55 4.70 26.06
CA LEU A 12 -6.05 5.91 25.42
C LEU A 12 -7.22 6.75 24.93
N GLY A 13 -7.23 8.03 25.29
CA GLY A 13 -8.17 8.97 24.71
C GLY A 13 -7.56 10.32 24.41
N ALA A 14 -8.32 11.12 23.67
CA ALA A 14 -7.88 12.39 23.11
C ALA A 14 -9.08 13.32 22.89
N SER A 15 -8.92 14.58 23.28
CA SER A 15 -9.91 15.64 23.06
C SER A 15 -9.28 16.92 22.51
N TYR A 16 -10.12 17.73 21.88
CA TYR A 16 -9.81 19.10 21.48
C TYR A 16 -10.85 20.05 22.08
N GLY A 17 -10.46 20.75 23.16
CA GLY A 17 -11.40 21.51 23.98
C GLY A 17 -12.47 20.57 24.59
N PRO A 18 -13.77 20.91 24.50
CA PRO A 18 -14.83 20.07 25.05
C PRO A 18 -15.14 18.83 24.19
N ARG A 19 -14.61 18.74 22.98
CA ARG A 19 -14.92 17.64 22.05
C ARG A 19 -13.98 16.46 22.26
N VAL A 20 -14.52 15.35 22.74
CA VAL A 20 -13.81 14.05 22.79
C VAL A 20 -13.81 13.40 21.41
N VAL A 21 -12.63 13.03 20.92
CA VAL A 21 -12.46 12.36 19.62
C VAL A 21 -12.18 10.88 19.83
N LEU A 22 -11.31 10.55 20.79
CA LEU A 22 -11.03 9.19 21.24
C LEU A 22 -11.41 9.12 22.71
N ALA A 23 -12.25 8.16 23.09
CA ALA A 23 -12.72 8.02 24.47
C ALA A 23 -11.84 7.04 25.23
N GLU A 24 -11.77 5.80 24.74
CA GLU A 24 -11.04 4.71 25.36
C GLU A 24 -10.63 3.71 24.28
N VAL A 25 -9.37 3.81 23.87
CA VAL A 25 -8.78 2.99 22.81
C VAL A 25 -7.78 2.03 23.43
N ASP A 26 -8.07 0.73 23.28
CA ASP A 26 -7.25 -0.37 23.77
C ASP A 26 -6.79 -1.23 22.59
N PHE A 27 -5.49 -1.41 22.44
CA PHE A 27 -4.93 -2.35 21.48
C PHE A 27 -3.46 -2.62 21.72
N THR A 28 -2.97 -3.67 21.08
CA THR A 28 -1.58 -4.08 21.13
C THR A 28 -1.08 -4.39 19.73
N LEU A 29 0.14 -3.97 19.41
CA LEU A 29 0.80 -4.28 18.14
C LEU A 29 1.90 -5.34 18.33
N PRO A 30 1.98 -6.34 17.44
CA PRO A 30 3.06 -7.33 17.47
C PRO A 30 4.42 -6.68 17.17
N GLN A 31 5.53 -7.37 17.45
CA GLN A 31 6.88 -6.87 17.13
C GLN A 31 7.12 -6.65 15.63
N SER A 32 6.47 -7.44 14.78
CA SER A 32 6.51 -7.33 13.33
C SER A 32 5.17 -7.71 12.73
N GLY A 33 5.00 -7.37 11.46
CA GLY A 33 3.78 -7.54 10.69
C GLY A 33 3.03 -6.23 10.50
N VAL A 34 2.07 -6.27 9.59
CA VAL A 34 1.24 -5.11 9.25
C VAL A 34 -0.13 -5.30 9.89
N THR A 35 -0.53 -4.33 10.71
CA THR A 35 -1.87 -4.21 11.28
C THR A 35 -2.58 -3.04 10.60
N ALA A 36 -3.72 -3.29 9.96
CA ALA A 36 -4.52 -2.24 9.35
C ALA A 36 -5.47 -1.60 10.37
N LEU A 37 -5.47 -0.28 10.50
CA LEU A 37 -6.48 0.47 11.24
C LEU A 37 -7.52 1.03 10.26
N LEU A 38 -8.68 0.38 10.25
CA LEU A 38 -9.83 0.70 9.42
C LEU A 38 -10.81 1.59 10.18
N GLY A 39 -11.65 2.30 9.44
CA GLY A 39 -12.79 3.01 9.98
C GLY A 39 -13.29 4.11 9.05
N PRO A 40 -14.53 4.58 9.23
CA PRO A 40 -15.09 5.69 8.45
C PRO A 40 -14.23 6.97 8.51
N ALA A 41 -14.47 7.88 7.58
CA ALA A 41 -13.86 9.21 7.63
C ALA A 41 -14.29 9.94 8.92
N GLY A 42 -13.34 10.64 9.56
CA GLY A 42 -13.63 11.43 10.77
C GLY A 42 -13.71 10.67 12.09
N THR A 43 -13.49 9.34 12.13
CA THR A 43 -13.56 8.55 13.37
C THR A 43 -12.37 8.70 14.33
N GLY A 44 -11.39 9.54 13.99
CA GLY A 44 -10.24 9.83 14.85
C GLY A 44 -8.96 9.04 14.53
N LYS A 45 -8.87 8.34 13.38
CA LYS A 45 -7.67 7.59 12.97
C LYS A 45 -6.40 8.47 12.94
N SER A 46 -6.43 9.59 12.23
CA SER A 46 -5.29 10.51 12.19
C SER A 46 -5.04 11.19 13.54
N THR A 47 -6.09 11.39 14.37
CA THR A 47 -5.92 11.87 15.75
C THR A 47 -5.14 10.86 16.58
N LEU A 48 -5.46 9.56 16.48
CA LEU A 48 -4.74 8.49 17.15
C LEU A 48 -3.27 8.46 16.75
N LEU A 49 -2.98 8.45 15.44
CA LEU A 49 -1.62 8.43 14.93
C LEU A 49 -0.80 9.64 15.41
N ARG A 50 -1.39 10.84 15.34
CA ARG A 50 -0.72 12.09 15.76
C ARG A 50 -0.50 12.15 17.28
N THR A 51 -1.41 11.58 18.06
CA THR A 51 -1.25 11.46 19.53
C THR A 51 -0.08 10.53 19.84
N LEU A 52 -0.03 9.35 19.23
CA LEU A 52 1.07 8.38 19.42
C LEU A 52 2.43 8.92 18.94
N ALA A 53 2.44 9.73 17.89
CA ALA A 53 3.64 10.39 17.39
C ALA A 53 4.03 11.66 18.17
N GLY A 54 3.28 12.05 19.21
CA GLY A 54 3.54 13.25 20.02
C GLY A 54 3.39 14.58 19.29
N LEU A 55 2.63 14.61 18.18
CA LEU A 55 2.47 15.78 17.29
C LEU A 55 1.31 16.70 17.69
N ASN A 56 0.52 16.33 18.69
CA ASN A 56 -0.64 17.10 19.14
C ASN A 56 -0.37 17.96 20.39
N ALA A 57 0.70 17.69 21.14
CA ALA A 57 0.99 18.33 22.43
C ALA A 57 1.17 19.85 22.35
N VAL A 58 1.53 20.39 21.18
CA VAL A 58 1.69 21.84 20.97
C VAL A 58 0.35 22.59 20.95
N ASN A 59 -0.77 21.90 20.72
CA ASN A 59 -2.08 22.54 20.71
C ASN A 59 -2.57 22.77 22.17
N PRO A 60 -2.78 24.01 22.61
CA PRO A 60 -3.15 24.30 24.00
C PRO A 60 -4.51 23.73 24.41
N ARG A 61 -5.39 23.45 23.45
CA ARG A 61 -6.71 22.84 23.67
C ARG A 61 -6.69 21.31 23.60
N PHE A 62 -5.54 20.71 23.29
CA PHE A 62 -5.43 19.26 23.22
C PHE A 62 -5.22 18.67 24.62
N ARG A 63 -5.93 17.59 24.91
CA ARG A 63 -5.71 16.75 26.09
C ARG A 63 -5.68 15.29 25.65
N SER A 64 -4.92 14.49 26.36
CA SER A 64 -4.82 13.05 26.14
C SER A 64 -4.58 12.33 27.46
N TRP A 65 -5.16 11.14 27.59
CA TRP A 65 -5.08 10.30 28.79
C TRP A 65 -4.87 8.83 28.39
N GLY A 66 -4.72 7.96 29.39
CA GLY A 66 -4.45 6.54 29.19
C GLY A 66 -2.97 6.19 29.39
N GLN A 67 -2.62 4.95 29.07
CA GLN A 67 -1.27 4.40 29.24
C GLN A 67 -0.76 3.89 27.90
N VAL A 68 0.50 4.19 27.61
CA VAL A 68 1.19 3.73 26.40
C VAL A 68 2.53 3.13 26.81
N VAL A 69 2.77 1.89 26.40
CA VAL A 69 4.08 1.23 26.52
C VAL A 69 4.62 1.03 25.11
N TYR A 70 5.78 1.60 24.83
CA TYR A 70 6.44 1.54 23.52
C TYR A 70 7.84 0.95 23.66
N ALA A 71 8.17 -0.05 22.85
CA ALA A 71 9.45 -0.76 22.92
C ALA A 71 9.82 -1.22 24.35
N ALA A 72 8.84 -1.77 25.08
CA ALA A 72 8.93 -2.19 26.48
C ALA A 72 9.21 -1.08 27.50
N GLN A 73 9.05 0.20 27.13
CA GLN A 73 9.17 1.34 28.04
C GLN A 73 7.83 2.07 28.18
N PRO A 74 7.37 2.36 29.40
CA PRO A 74 6.19 3.20 29.61
C PRO A 74 6.49 4.63 29.15
N LEU A 75 5.55 5.24 28.44
CA LEU A 75 5.61 6.62 28.00
C LEU A 75 4.76 7.51 28.91
N HIS A 76 5.22 8.74 29.15
CA HIS A 76 4.52 9.71 29.97
C HIS A 76 3.59 10.58 29.11
N MET A 77 2.33 10.70 29.51
CA MET A 77 1.33 11.51 28.82
C MET A 77 1.37 12.99 29.30
N PRO A 78 1.09 13.97 28.42
CA PRO A 78 0.89 13.83 26.98
C PRO A 78 2.21 13.53 26.26
N LEU A 79 2.15 12.68 25.23
CA LEU A 79 3.31 12.40 24.39
C LEU A 79 3.77 13.67 23.68
N SER A 80 5.06 13.99 23.80
CA SER A 80 5.67 15.16 23.18
C SER A 80 6.84 14.74 22.30
N ALA A 81 6.87 15.24 21.07
CA ALA A 81 7.99 15.06 20.15
C ALA A 81 9.16 16.02 20.46
N ASP A 82 9.55 16.13 21.73
CA ASP A 82 10.66 16.99 22.20
C ASP A 82 12.05 16.35 22.02
N GLY A 83 12.08 15.07 21.63
CA GLY A 83 13.30 14.30 21.36
C GLY A 83 13.89 13.61 22.57
N VAL A 84 13.29 13.74 23.76
CA VAL A 84 13.76 13.08 25.00
C VAL A 84 13.32 11.62 25.03
N GLN A 85 12.12 11.31 24.53
CA GLN A 85 11.57 9.96 24.45
C GLN A 85 11.47 9.46 23.01
N ALA A 86 11.80 8.20 22.80
CA ALA A 86 11.55 7.54 21.52
C ALA A 86 10.05 7.31 21.35
N LEU A 87 9.48 7.75 20.23
CA LEU A 87 8.06 7.58 19.89
C LEU A 87 7.91 6.76 18.60
N PRO A 88 6.73 6.14 18.37
CA PRO A 88 6.35 5.63 17.06
C PRO A 88 6.54 6.67 15.95
N ARG A 89 7.10 6.26 14.81
CA ARG A 89 7.32 7.17 13.67
C ARG A 89 6.08 7.23 12.81
N LEU A 90 5.72 8.42 12.34
CA LEU A 90 4.54 8.66 11.52
C LEU A 90 4.92 9.17 10.14
N VAL A 91 4.45 8.47 9.11
CA VAL A 91 4.36 8.96 7.73
C VAL A 91 2.96 9.55 7.55
N GLN A 92 2.87 10.87 7.46
CA GLN A 92 1.60 11.55 7.22
C GLN A 92 1.21 11.48 5.74
N GLN A 93 -0.10 11.49 5.45
CA GLN A 93 -0.66 11.48 4.09
C GLN A 93 -0.01 12.51 3.13
N HIS A 94 0.29 13.71 3.63
CA HIS A 94 0.98 14.77 2.88
C HIS A 94 2.36 15.07 3.48
N ALA A 95 3.23 14.06 3.52
CA ALA A 95 4.60 14.25 3.98
C ALA A 95 5.34 15.25 3.08
N ARG A 96 5.66 16.43 3.62
CA ARG A 96 6.49 17.42 2.93
C ARG A 96 7.94 16.92 2.92
N LEU A 97 8.42 16.50 1.76
CA LEU A 97 9.84 16.34 1.52
C LEU A 97 10.42 17.75 1.31
N MET A 98 11.32 18.18 2.19
CA MET A 98 12.03 19.46 2.03
C MET A 98 12.84 19.44 0.72
N ARG A 99 13.29 20.61 0.24
CA ARG A 99 14.10 20.79 -0.99
C ARG A 99 15.50 20.16 -0.88
N ALA A 100 15.56 18.86 -0.70
CA ALA A 100 16.78 18.05 -0.64
C ALA A 100 16.87 17.15 -1.87
N SER A 101 18.07 16.66 -2.14
CA SER A 101 18.27 15.55 -3.08
C SER A 101 17.49 14.33 -2.58
N THR A 102 17.07 13.46 -3.51
CA THR A 102 16.37 12.21 -3.16
C THR A 102 17.23 11.33 -2.26
N LEU A 103 18.55 11.29 -2.50
CA LEU A 103 19.49 10.58 -1.63
C LEU A 103 19.49 11.13 -0.21
N ASP A 104 19.64 12.44 -0.04
CA ASP A 104 19.70 13.07 1.29
C ASP A 104 18.37 12.90 2.04
N ALA A 105 17.23 13.01 1.34
CA ALA A 105 15.92 12.80 1.91
C ALA A 105 15.74 11.37 2.44
N LEU A 106 16.20 10.37 1.69
CA LEU A 106 16.11 8.95 2.06
C LEU A 106 16.94 8.61 3.30
N ILE A 107 18.17 9.14 3.40
CA ILE A 107 19.12 8.76 4.45
C ILE A 107 19.17 9.74 5.63
N GLU A 108 18.37 10.82 5.59
CA GLU A 108 18.33 11.89 6.61
C GLU A 108 18.31 11.33 8.05
N LYS A 109 17.46 10.34 8.28
CA LYS A 109 17.26 9.75 9.61
C LYS A 109 18.22 8.61 9.89
N ALA A 110 18.52 7.78 8.89
CA ALA A 110 19.45 6.65 9.02
C ALA A 110 20.89 7.12 9.34
N ARG A 111 21.33 8.28 8.83
CA ARG A 111 22.64 8.88 9.12
C ARG A 111 22.86 9.21 10.60
N ARG A 112 21.80 9.30 11.43
CA ARG A 112 21.94 9.55 12.87
C ARG A 112 22.38 8.32 13.64
N THR A 113 22.13 7.13 13.11
CA THR A 113 22.42 5.85 13.75
C THR A 113 23.50 5.04 13.01
N GLU A 114 23.68 5.27 11.71
CA GLU A 114 24.64 4.58 10.87
C GLU A 114 25.69 5.54 10.30
N HIS A 115 26.95 5.12 10.33
CA HIS A 115 28.06 5.84 9.74
C HIS A 115 28.54 5.08 8.50
N ARG A 116 28.47 5.72 7.34
CA ARG A 116 28.94 5.18 6.06
C ARG A 116 29.59 6.28 5.24
N ALA A 117 30.57 5.93 4.41
CA ALA A 117 31.15 6.86 3.47
C ALA A 117 30.11 7.30 2.41
N PRO A 118 30.24 8.47 1.77
CA PRO A 118 29.27 8.96 0.79
C PRO A 118 28.98 7.98 -0.38
N LEU A 119 30.02 7.32 -0.90
CA LEU A 119 29.87 6.33 -1.96
C LEU A 119 29.16 5.05 -1.49
N GLU A 120 29.39 4.65 -0.24
CA GLU A 120 28.72 3.49 0.37
C GLU A 120 27.24 3.75 0.60
N TRP A 121 26.86 4.98 0.98
CA TRP A 121 25.45 5.38 1.06
C TRP A 121 24.76 5.22 -0.28
N ARG A 122 25.36 5.75 -1.36
CA ARG A 122 24.77 5.68 -2.70
C ARG A 122 24.58 4.24 -3.16
N ARG A 123 25.57 3.38 -2.95
CA ARG A 123 25.50 1.95 -3.26
C ARG A 123 24.40 1.26 -2.45
N TRP A 124 24.41 1.43 -1.13
CA TRP A 124 23.43 0.81 -0.26
C TRP A 124 22.01 1.26 -0.58
N VAL A 125 21.78 2.57 -0.79
CA VAL A 125 20.46 3.10 -1.16
C VAL A 125 19.99 2.49 -2.49
N THR A 126 20.88 2.35 -3.48
CA THR A 126 20.55 1.71 -4.76
C THR A 126 20.11 0.26 -4.57
N GLU A 127 20.86 -0.52 -3.78
CA GLU A 127 20.54 -1.92 -3.46
C GLU A 127 19.20 -2.04 -2.71
N GLN A 128 18.94 -1.15 -1.74
CA GLN A 128 17.67 -1.14 -1.01
C GLN A 128 16.49 -0.75 -1.90
N LEU A 129 16.63 0.30 -2.71
CA LEU A 129 15.58 0.73 -3.65
C LEU A 129 15.21 -0.39 -4.62
N GLN A 130 16.20 -1.15 -5.11
CA GLN A 130 15.95 -2.32 -5.93
C GLN A 130 15.20 -3.40 -5.15
N HIS A 131 15.62 -3.73 -3.92
CA HIS A 131 14.96 -4.74 -3.09
C HIS A 131 13.48 -4.42 -2.84
N TYR A 132 13.17 -3.16 -2.55
CA TYR A 132 11.80 -2.69 -2.28
C TYR A 132 10.96 -2.46 -3.55
N GLY A 133 11.50 -2.70 -4.74
CA GLY A 133 10.78 -2.56 -5.99
C GLY A 133 10.65 -1.12 -6.51
N PHE A 134 11.64 -0.28 -6.24
CA PHE A 134 11.75 1.12 -6.69
C PHE A 134 13.11 1.42 -7.35
N ALA A 135 13.61 0.50 -8.18
CA ALA A 135 14.94 0.60 -8.81
C ALA A 135 15.14 1.91 -9.62
N GLU A 136 14.08 2.43 -10.25
CA GLU A 136 14.08 3.69 -11.01
C GLU A 136 14.44 4.91 -10.14
N LEU A 137 14.18 4.88 -8.82
CA LEU A 137 14.58 5.95 -7.92
C LEU A 137 16.11 6.09 -7.82
N ALA A 138 16.86 5.03 -8.11
CA ALA A 138 18.33 5.08 -8.11
C ALA A 138 18.88 6.07 -9.14
N GLN A 139 18.15 6.31 -10.23
CA GLN A 139 18.51 7.28 -11.27
C GLN A 139 18.16 8.73 -10.88
N ALA A 140 17.32 8.90 -9.85
CA ALA A 140 16.85 10.20 -9.39
C ALA A 140 17.50 10.64 -8.07
N LEU A 141 18.52 9.92 -7.58
CA LEU A 141 19.18 10.18 -6.30
C LEU A 141 19.69 11.62 -6.15
N ASP A 142 20.23 12.21 -7.22
CA ASP A 142 20.73 13.59 -7.23
C ASP A 142 19.66 14.63 -7.56
N LYS A 143 18.45 14.19 -7.94
CA LYS A 143 17.33 15.07 -8.29
C LYS A 143 16.57 15.47 -7.03
N SER A 144 15.94 16.64 -7.09
CA SER A 144 15.01 17.10 -6.06
C SER A 144 13.84 16.13 -5.92
N THR A 145 13.46 15.82 -4.68
CA THR A 145 12.29 14.98 -4.37
C THR A 145 10.99 15.52 -4.97
N MET A 146 10.91 16.83 -5.21
CA MET A 146 9.75 17.49 -5.84
C MET A 146 9.55 17.11 -7.32
N LEU A 147 10.58 16.57 -7.98
CA LEU A 147 10.51 16.13 -9.38
C LEU A 147 10.10 14.66 -9.53
N LEU A 148 9.93 13.95 -8.42
CA LEU A 148 9.50 12.55 -8.40
C LEU A 148 7.99 12.45 -8.61
N SER A 149 7.52 11.31 -9.12
CA SER A 149 6.09 11.01 -9.19
C SER A 149 5.47 10.89 -7.78
N ALA A 150 4.15 11.01 -7.66
CA ALA A 150 3.46 10.93 -6.38
C ALA A 150 3.76 9.62 -5.61
N VAL A 151 3.75 8.48 -6.32
CA VAL A 151 4.09 7.17 -5.75
C VAL A 151 5.54 7.12 -5.26
N GLN A 152 6.48 7.69 -6.02
CA GLN A 152 7.89 7.77 -5.65
C GLN A 152 8.14 8.68 -4.44
N GLN A 153 7.47 9.84 -4.36
CA GLN A 153 7.55 10.73 -3.20
C GLN A 153 7.08 10.02 -1.92
N ARG A 154 6.00 9.24 -2.01
CA ARG A 154 5.49 8.46 -0.88
C ARG A 154 6.41 7.33 -0.49
N ALA A 155 6.97 6.61 -1.46
CA ALA A 155 7.97 5.58 -1.21
C ALA A 155 9.19 6.16 -0.47
N VAL A 156 9.71 7.32 -0.90
CA VAL A 156 10.79 8.04 -0.22
C VAL A 156 10.40 8.43 1.21
N ALA A 157 9.20 8.98 1.41
CA ALA A 157 8.72 9.36 2.73
C ALA A 157 8.60 8.15 3.69
N ILE A 158 8.11 7.01 3.20
CA ILE A 158 7.98 5.76 3.97
C ILE A 158 9.37 5.19 4.29
N LEU A 159 10.23 5.03 3.28
CA LEU A 159 11.57 4.47 3.43
C LEU A 159 12.43 5.30 4.39
N ARG A 160 12.35 6.64 4.30
CA ARG A 160 13.05 7.56 5.23
C ARG A 160 12.70 7.28 6.69
N GLU A 161 11.43 7.04 7.01
CA GLU A 161 11.01 6.71 8.38
C GLU A 161 11.37 5.27 8.75
N ALA A 162 11.22 4.33 7.82
CA ALA A 162 11.50 2.90 8.04
C ALA A 162 12.99 2.64 8.30
N TRP A 163 13.88 3.29 7.54
CA TRP A 163 15.34 3.12 7.67
C TRP A 163 15.91 3.73 8.96
N ALA A 164 15.13 4.50 9.70
CA ALA A 164 15.45 4.87 11.08
C ALA A 164 15.22 3.73 12.09
N ARG A 165 14.78 2.55 11.62
CA ARG A 165 14.52 1.31 12.37
C ARG A 165 13.63 1.53 13.61
N PRO A 166 12.43 2.12 13.46
CA PRO A 166 11.52 2.27 14.58
C PRO A 166 10.96 0.92 15.02
N ALA A 167 10.59 0.79 16.30
CA ALA A 167 9.85 -0.38 16.77
C ALA A 167 8.42 -0.43 16.18
N VAL A 168 7.82 0.74 15.95
CA VAL A 168 6.54 0.91 15.24
C VAL A 168 6.64 2.01 14.18
N LEU A 169 6.29 1.66 12.94
CA LEU A 169 6.06 2.59 11.84
C LEU A 169 4.55 2.76 11.61
N MET A 170 4.06 3.98 11.69
CA MET A 170 2.67 4.33 11.40
C MET A 170 2.59 5.02 10.04
N VAL A 171 1.67 4.59 9.18
CA VAL A 171 1.50 5.12 7.82
C VAL A 171 0.05 5.53 7.60
N ASP A 172 -0.18 6.82 7.37
CA ASP A 172 -1.53 7.41 7.22
C ASP A 172 -1.91 7.52 5.73
N GLU A 173 -2.87 6.71 5.29
CA GLU A 173 -3.45 6.70 3.94
C GLU A 173 -2.39 6.73 2.80
N PRO A 174 -1.45 5.77 2.76
CA PRO A 174 -0.33 5.79 1.80
C PRO A 174 -0.77 5.69 0.33
N THR A 175 -1.99 5.24 0.08
CA THR A 175 -2.55 5.01 -1.26
C THR A 175 -3.62 6.02 -1.65
N ALA A 176 -3.86 7.06 -0.83
CA ALA A 176 -4.82 8.12 -1.17
C ALA A 176 -4.53 8.69 -2.57
N ASP A 177 -5.52 8.95 -3.42
CA ASP A 177 -5.30 9.54 -4.76
C ASP A 177 -4.38 8.73 -5.71
N LEU A 178 -4.01 7.48 -5.36
CA LEU A 178 -3.29 6.56 -6.23
C LEU A 178 -4.22 5.45 -6.70
N GLU A 179 -4.13 5.09 -7.97
CA GLU A 179 -4.99 4.08 -8.57
C GLU A 179 -4.18 2.93 -9.18
N GLY A 180 -4.78 1.75 -9.23
CA GLY A 180 -4.21 0.57 -9.88
C GLY A 180 -2.86 0.17 -9.30
N TYR A 181 -1.89 -0.09 -10.18
CA TYR A 181 -0.61 -0.69 -9.82
C TYR A 181 0.23 0.15 -8.85
N GLU A 182 0.13 1.49 -8.91
CA GLU A 182 0.91 2.39 -8.07
C GLU A 182 0.57 2.23 -6.58
N ALA A 183 -0.71 2.01 -6.28
CA ALA A 183 -1.16 1.71 -4.93
C ALA A 183 -0.56 0.38 -4.44
N PHE A 184 -0.62 -0.67 -5.27
CA PHE A 184 -0.10 -1.99 -4.92
C PHE A 184 1.43 -2.02 -4.75
N LEU A 185 2.18 -1.20 -5.49
CA LEU A 185 3.62 -1.03 -5.26
C LEU A 185 3.93 -0.52 -3.85
N LEU A 186 3.19 0.50 -3.37
CA LEU A 186 3.38 1.00 -2.01
C LEU A 186 2.92 0.02 -0.94
N LEU A 187 1.84 -0.73 -1.20
CA LEU A 187 1.36 -1.76 -0.27
C LEU A 187 2.37 -2.91 -0.15
N ASP A 188 3.00 -3.31 -1.25
CA ASP A 188 4.05 -4.33 -1.24
C ASP A 188 5.33 -3.84 -0.55
N LEU A 189 5.71 -2.57 -0.72
CA LEU A 189 6.76 -1.91 0.07
C LEU A 189 6.44 -1.98 1.58
N ILE A 190 5.23 -1.59 1.97
CA ILE A 190 4.79 -1.60 3.37
C ILE A 190 4.80 -3.02 3.95
N LYS A 191 4.36 -4.00 3.17
CA LYS A 191 4.37 -5.42 3.56
C LYS A 191 5.79 -5.93 3.81
N GLN A 192 6.75 -5.55 2.96
CA GLN A 192 8.16 -5.89 3.14
C GLN A 192 8.75 -5.24 4.39
N ILE A 193 8.46 -3.96 4.64
CA ILE A 193 8.88 -3.28 5.89
C ILE A 193 8.28 -3.99 7.11
N GLY A 194 7.02 -4.43 7.02
CA GLY A 194 6.35 -5.21 8.05
C GLY A 194 7.04 -6.52 8.40
N GLN A 195 7.91 -7.07 7.55
CA GLN A 195 8.71 -8.26 7.90
C GLN A 195 9.81 -7.94 8.93
N GLN A 196 10.19 -6.66 9.05
CA GLN A 196 11.32 -6.20 9.86
C GLN A 196 10.89 -5.45 11.12
N CYS A 197 9.74 -4.76 11.09
CA CYS A 197 9.18 -4.05 12.24
C CYS A 197 7.65 -4.07 12.23
N SER A 198 7.06 -3.56 13.30
CA SER A 198 5.61 -3.44 13.39
C SER A 198 5.12 -2.25 12.56
N VAL A 199 4.13 -2.47 11.70
CA VAL A 199 3.52 -1.41 10.90
C VAL A 199 2.05 -1.25 11.24
N LEU A 200 1.65 -0.04 11.59
CA LEU A 200 0.25 0.37 11.71
C LEU A 200 -0.16 1.14 10.45
N LEU A 201 -0.89 0.47 9.56
CA LEU A 201 -1.38 1.03 8.30
C LEU A 201 -2.79 1.59 8.49
N VAL A 202 -2.95 2.91 8.46
CA VAL A 202 -4.28 3.53 8.43
C VAL A 202 -4.77 3.60 7.00
N THR A 203 -5.94 3.02 6.74
CA THR A 203 -6.64 3.23 5.48
C THR A 203 -8.14 3.04 5.61
N HIS A 204 -8.91 3.67 4.74
CA HIS A 204 -10.34 3.39 4.55
C HIS A 204 -10.61 2.43 3.38
N HIS A 205 -9.60 2.08 2.57
CA HIS A 205 -9.72 1.15 1.45
C HIS A 205 -9.55 -0.31 1.90
N GLN A 206 -10.63 -1.07 1.93
CA GLN A 206 -10.63 -2.46 2.39
C GLN A 206 -9.72 -3.37 1.54
N GLN A 207 -9.73 -3.22 0.22
CA GLN A 207 -8.86 -4.00 -0.67
C GLN A 207 -7.37 -3.73 -0.40
N HIS A 208 -7.00 -2.47 -0.14
CA HIS A 208 -5.62 -2.10 0.17
C HIS A 208 -5.18 -2.68 1.51
N ALA A 209 -6.06 -2.63 2.51
CA ALA A 209 -5.81 -3.27 3.80
C ALA A 209 -5.63 -4.78 3.67
N GLN A 210 -6.48 -5.45 2.88
CA GLN A 210 -6.38 -6.90 2.63
C GLN A 210 -5.08 -7.29 1.92
N ALA A 211 -4.59 -6.45 1.00
CA ALA A 211 -3.36 -6.72 0.25
C ALA A 211 -2.09 -6.64 1.13
N ALA A 212 -2.07 -5.73 2.12
CA ALA A 212 -0.88 -5.47 2.93
C ALA A 212 -0.91 -6.08 4.33
N ALA A 213 -2.07 -6.16 4.98
CA ALA A 213 -2.18 -6.42 6.42
C ALA A 213 -2.57 -7.85 6.78
N GLN A 214 -1.98 -8.36 7.86
CA GLN A 214 -2.29 -9.68 8.43
C GLN A 214 -3.32 -9.57 9.56
N GLN A 215 -3.30 -8.44 10.27
CA GLN A 215 -4.23 -8.11 11.35
C GLN A 215 -4.97 -6.83 11.01
N MET A 216 -6.11 -6.61 11.67
CA MET A 216 -6.89 -5.39 11.50
C MET A 216 -7.52 -4.93 12.80
N MET A 217 -7.78 -3.63 12.90
CA MET A 217 -8.54 -2.97 13.95
C MET A 217 -9.56 -2.01 13.34
N LEU A 218 -10.81 -2.03 13.81
CA LEU A 218 -11.87 -1.12 13.34
C LEU A 218 -12.12 -0.04 14.38
N LEU A 219 -11.79 1.21 14.06
CA LEU A 219 -12.05 2.37 14.90
C LEU A 219 -13.36 3.06 14.49
N ALA A 220 -14.31 3.08 15.40
CA ALA A 220 -15.56 3.84 15.25
C ALA A 220 -16.08 4.31 16.60
N GLY A 221 -16.72 5.48 16.63
CA GLY A 221 -17.23 6.08 17.86
C GLY A 221 -16.17 6.33 18.94
N GLY A 222 -14.91 6.55 18.57
CA GLY A 222 -13.82 6.78 19.53
C GLY A 222 -13.32 5.55 20.28
N HIS A 223 -13.70 4.33 19.84
CA HIS A 223 -13.29 3.05 20.41
C HIS A 223 -12.90 2.04 19.32
N ILE A 224 -12.11 1.03 19.68
CA ILE A 224 -11.87 -0.14 18.83
C ILE A 224 -13.08 -1.07 18.94
N GLN A 225 -13.84 -1.20 17.85
CA GLN A 225 -15.03 -2.03 17.77
C GLN A 225 -14.70 -3.51 17.56
N GLU A 226 -13.59 -3.77 16.88
CA GLU A 226 -13.15 -5.12 16.53
C GLU A 226 -11.66 -5.13 16.25
N ALA A 227 -10.96 -6.16 16.73
CA ALA A 227 -9.59 -6.46 16.39
C ALA A 227 -9.48 -7.96 16.09
N ALA A 228 -8.97 -8.30 14.90
CA ALA A 228 -8.93 -9.68 14.43
C ALA A 228 -7.87 -9.88 13.34
N ALA A 229 -7.61 -11.15 13.01
CA ALA A 229 -6.89 -11.47 11.79
C ALA A 229 -7.68 -10.96 10.57
N MET A 230 -6.98 -10.36 9.60
CA MET A 230 -7.61 -9.76 8.42
C MET A 230 -8.49 -10.77 7.66
N ALA A 231 -8.01 -12.00 7.49
CA ALA A 231 -8.76 -13.08 6.83
C ALA A 231 -10.05 -13.48 7.57
N VAL A 232 -10.09 -13.35 8.90
CA VAL A 232 -11.29 -13.66 9.69
C VAL A 232 -12.31 -12.54 9.54
N PHE A 233 -11.87 -11.28 9.65
CA PHE A 233 -12.76 -10.13 9.50
C PHE A 233 -13.41 -10.05 8.12
N THR A 234 -12.66 -10.34 7.05
CA THR A 234 -13.19 -10.29 5.69
C THR A 234 -14.22 -11.37 5.39
N LEU A 235 -14.11 -12.52 6.05
CA LEU A 235 -15.06 -13.63 5.89
C LEU A 235 -16.26 -13.50 6.82
N ARG A 236 -16.02 -13.12 8.09
CA ARG A 236 -17.04 -13.11 9.14
C ARG A 236 -16.69 -12.10 10.24
N PRO A 237 -17.01 -10.81 10.05
CA PRO A 237 -16.84 -9.81 11.08
C PRO A 237 -17.78 -10.11 12.27
N LEU A 238 -17.24 -10.02 13.48
CA LEU A 238 -17.93 -10.37 14.72
C LEU A 238 -18.80 -9.23 15.25
N SER A 239 -18.33 -7.98 15.10
CA SER A 239 -19.05 -6.81 15.59
C SER A 239 -20.14 -6.35 14.60
N ALA A 240 -21.22 -5.77 15.11
CA ALA A 240 -22.26 -5.18 14.27
C ALA A 240 -21.68 -4.04 13.39
N ALA A 241 -20.79 -3.23 13.96
CA ALA A 241 -20.06 -2.19 13.23
C ALA A 241 -19.18 -2.79 12.12
N GLY A 242 -18.49 -3.89 12.38
CA GLY A 242 -17.68 -4.62 11.40
C GLY A 242 -18.51 -5.19 10.25
N GLN A 243 -19.66 -5.78 10.56
CA GLN A 243 -20.61 -6.28 9.55
C GLN A 243 -21.13 -5.14 8.65
N GLN A 244 -21.48 -4.00 9.24
CA GLN A 244 -21.92 -2.83 8.46
C GLN A 244 -20.78 -2.26 7.61
N PHE A 245 -19.58 -2.13 8.19
CA PHE A 245 -18.40 -1.61 7.53
C PHE A 245 -18.00 -2.45 6.33
N LEU A 246 -17.96 -3.79 6.47
CA LEU A 246 -17.62 -4.69 5.37
C LEU A 246 -18.59 -4.55 4.19
N ARG A 247 -19.90 -4.38 4.46
CA ARG A 247 -20.92 -4.23 3.40
C ARG A 247 -20.91 -2.87 2.72
N THR A 248 -20.67 -1.79 3.47
CA THR A 248 -20.97 -0.43 3.01
C THR A 248 -19.75 0.50 2.95
N GLY A 249 -18.61 0.09 3.49
CA GLY A 249 -17.44 0.95 3.67
C GLY A 249 -17.58 1.96 4.81
N SER A 250 -18.70 1.96 5.55
CA SER A 250 -18.96 2.85 6.68
C SER A 250 -19.70 2.12 7.80
N CYS A 251 -19.71 2.68 9.00
CA CYS A 251 -20.52 2.19 10.11
C CYS A 251 -21.09 3.36 10.91
N ALA A 252 -22.35 3.25 11.30
CA ALA A 252 -23.08 4.27 12.04
C ALA A 252 -22.86 4.07 13.54
N VAL A 253 -21.69 4.47 14.03
CA VAL A 253 -21.38 4.46 15.47
C VAL A 253 -21.28 5.91 15.94
N PRO A 254 -22.12 6.34 16.90
CA PRO A 254 -22.08 7.70 17.43
C PRO A 254 -20.72 8.07 18.01
N MET A 255 -20.34 9.34 17.86
CA MET A 255 -19.10 9.84 18.47
C MET A 255 -19.26 9.97 20.00
N PRO A 256 -18.16 9.90 20.76
CA PRO A 256 -18.21 10.06 22.20
C PRO A 256 -18.84 11.41 22.60
N GLY A 257 -19.81 11.37 23.50
CA GLY A 257 -20.53 12.55 23.96
C GLY A 257 -21.62 13.07 23.00
N THR A 258 -21.99 12.33 21.94
CA THR A 258 -23.17 12.67 21.12
C THR A 258 -24.43 12.65 22.00
N PRO A 259 -25.21 13.74 22.07
CA PRO A 259 -26.38 13.79 22.95
C PRO A 259 -27.53 12.95 22.39
N LEU A 260 -28.34 12.38 23.29
CA LEU A 260 -29.39 11.41 22.94
C LEU A 260 -30.44 11.97 21.97
N ASN A 261 -30.68 13.28 22.00
CA ASN A 261 -31.63 13.98 21.14
C ASN A 261 -31.14 14.14 19.69
N GLU A 262 -29.87 13.88 19.41
CA GLU A 262 -29.26 13.92 18.07
C GLU A 262 -29.14 12.53 17.43
N LEU A 263 -29.51 11.47 18.15
CA LEU A 263 -29.48 10.10 17.65
C LEU A 263 -30.80 9.75 16.93
N ALA A 264 -30.70 8.99 15.85
CA ALA A 264 -31.87 8.36 15.25
C ALA A 264 -32.42 7.25 16.18
N ASP A 265 -33.73 6.99 16.11
CA ASP A 265 -34.44 6.08 17.02
C ASP A 265 -33.88 4.64 17.05
N ASP A 266 -33.19 4.22 15.99
CA ASP A 266 -32.61 2.89 15.80
C ASP A 266 -31.11 2.80 16.15
N VAL A 267 -30.49 3.90 16.57
CA VAL A 267 -29.05 3.96 16.88
C VAL A 267 -28.81 3.81 18.38
N LEU A 268 -27.99 2.82 18.76
CA LEU A 268 -27.57 2.65 20.15
C LEU A 268 -26.75 3.86 20.62
N PRO A 269 -27.01 4.39 21.83
CA PRO A 269 -26.27 5.53 22.35
C PRO A 269 -24.79 5.18 22.59
N PRO A 270 -23.87 6.15 22.47
CA PRO A 270 -22.47 5.91 22.78
C PRO A 270 -22.32 5.55 24.27
N PRO A 271 -21.31 4.74 24.62
CA PRO A 271 -20.99 4.48 26.01
C PRO A 271 -20.68 5.80 26.75
N PRO A 272 -20.91 5.85 28.07
CA PRO A 272 -20.61 7.03 28.87
C PRO A 272 -19.11 7.37 28.77
N LEU A 273 -18.79 8.66 28.78
CA LEU A 273 -17.40 9.11 28.75
C LEU A 273 -16.65 8.64 30.01
N PRO A 274 -15.41 8.14 29.87
CA PRO A 274 -14.61 7.75 31.02
C PRO A 274 -14.28 8.97 31.89
N VAL A 275 -14.04 8.74 33.19
CA VAL A 275 -13.74 9.80 34.17
C VAL A 275 -12.56 10.67 33.71
N ALA A 276 -11.53 10.06 33.12
CA ALA A 276 -10.38 10.77 32.57
C ALA A 276 -10.76 11.74 31.43
N ALA A 277 -11.73 11.36 30.58
CA ALA A 277 -12.24 12.23 29.51
C ALA A 277 -13.03 13.40 30.09
N LEU A 278 -13.89 13.16 31.09
CA LEU A 278 -14.67 14.20 31.77
C LEU A 278 -13.75 15.22 32.45
N ALA A 279 -12.72 14.75 33.16
CA ALA A 279 -11.71 15.63 33.76
C ALA A 279 -10.98 16.46 32.70
N ALA A 280 -10.62 15.85 31.56
CA ALA A 280 -9.93 16.53 30.47
C ALA A 280 -10.77 17.63 29.78
N ILE A 281 -12.09 17.46 29.68
CA ILE A 281 -12.97 18.45 29.03
C ILE A 281 -13.54 19.50 30.01
N ALA A 282 -13.49 19.23 31.31
CA ALA A 282 -14.00 20.15 32.34
C ALA A 282 -13.28 21.51 32.32
N GLU A 283 -11.98 21.53 32.00
CA GLU A 283 -11.19 22.76 31.85
C GLU A 283 -11.69 23.69 30.72
N PHE A 284 -12.51 23.16 29.81
CA PHE A 284 -12.98 23.87 28.61
C PHE A 284 -14.51 24.03 28.56
N SER A 285 -15.20 23.63 29.61
CA SER A 285 -16.66 23.69 29.69
C SER A 285 -17.06 24.77 30.70
N ASP A 286 -17.84 25.77 30.27
CA ASP A 286 -18.40 26.83 31.13
C ASP A 286 -19.52 26.34 32.06
N LEU A 287 -19.54 25.05 32.40
CA LEU A 287 -20.51 24.49 33.32
C LEU A 287 -20.03 24.75 34.75
N PRO A 288 -20.83 25.40 35.63
CA PRO A 288 -20.42 25.66 36.99
C PRO A 288 -20.14 24.33 37.70
N ALA A 289 -18.96 24.25 38.33
CA ALA A 289 -18.51 23.12 39.13
C ALA A 289 -19.47 22.89 40.32
N SER A 290 -20.53 22.12 40.08
CA SER A 290 -21.40 21.61 41.12
C SER A 290 -20.95 20.21 41.51
N SER A 291 -20.04 20.17 42.48
CA SER A 291 -19.82 19.10 43.47
C SER A 291 -19.88 17.63 42.99
N ALA A 292 -18.70 17.04 42.78
CA ALA A 292 -18.44 15.70 43.27
C ALA A 292 -17.00 15.65 43.77
N ALA A 293 -16.86 15.35 45.07
CA ALA A 293 -15.62 15.43 45.82
C ALA A 293 -14.53 14.49 45.27
N VAL A 294 -13.32 15.03 45.21
CA VAL A 294 -12.08 14.29 45.00
C VAL A 294 -11.64 13.71 46.33
N SER A 295 -11.52 12.38 46.43
CA SER A 295 -10.56 11.69 47.31
C SER A 295 -10.54 10.20 46.95
N GLU A 296 -9.45 9.68 46.36
CA GLU A 296 -8.44 8.89 47.10
C GLU A 296 -7.38 8.24 46.19
N ALA A 297 -6.13 8.36 46.65
CA ALA A 297 -4.91 7.56 46.45
C ALA A 297 -4.71 6.69 45.18
N VAL A 298 -3.74 7.10 44.34
CA VAL A 298 -3.04 6.20 43.40
C VAL A 298 -2.09 5.30 44.20
N ALA A 299 -2.46 4.03 44.38
CA ALA A 299 -1.55 2.98 44.86
C ALA A 299 -0.75 2.39 43.67
N PRO A 300 0.51 1.96 43.86
CA PRO A 300 1.27 1.30 42.80
C PRO A 300 0.70 -0.10 42.56
N PHE A 301 0.13 -0.32 41.38
CA PHE A 301 -0.53 -1.59 41.03
C PHE A 301 0.41 -2.51 40.24
N LYS A 302 0.42 -3.80 40.59
CA LYS A 302 1.24 -4.85 39.96
C LYS A 302 0.65 -5.28 38.61
N LEU A 303 1.53 -5.59 37.67
CA LEU A 303 1.23 -6.27 36.41
C LEU A 303 0.54 -7.62 36.68
N GLU A 304 -0.71 -7.76 36.28
CA GLU A 304 -1.35 -9.06 36.07
C GLU A 304 -1.62 -9.27 34.57
N PRO A 305 -1.42 -10.49 34.06
CA PRO A 305 -1.55 -10.79 32.64
C PRO A 305 -3.03 -10.80 32.21
N VAL A 306 -3.32 -10.11 31.11
CA VAL A 306 -4.60 -10.17 30.41
C VAL A 306 -4.83 -11.60 29.90
N LEU A 307 -6.01 -12.16 30.17
CA LEU A 307 -6.41 -13.51 29.76
C LEU A 307 -6.25 -13.71 28.23
N PRO A 308 -5.72 -14.86 27.78
CA PRO A 308 -5.63 -15.15 26.36
C PRO A 308 -7.02 -15.40 25.76
N VAL A 309 -7.24 -14.84 24.57
CA VAL A 309 -8.39 -15.12 23.71
C VAL A 309 -8.38 -16.62 23.33
N PRO A 310 -9.53 -17.34 23.42
CA PRO A 310 -9.55 -18.78 23.18
C PRO A 310 -9.25 -19.12 21.72
N THR A 311 -8.13 -19.80 21.50
CA THR A 311 -7.83 -20.54 20.27
C THR A 311 -8.35 -21.96 20.39
N SER A 312 -9.57 -22.22 19.93
CA SER A 312 -9.94 -23.54 19.39
C SER A 312 -11.35 -23.52 18.80
N VAL A 313 -11.42 -23.58 17.47
CA VAL A 313 -12.49 -24.29 16.79
C VAL A 313 -11.81 -25.21 15.78
N SER A 314 -11.80 -26.50 16.10
CA SER A 314 -11.31 -27.56 15.22
C SER A 314 -12.14 -27.58 13.94
N ALA A 315 -11.50 -27.39 12.79
CA ALA A 315 -12.08 -27.68 11.48
C ALA A 315 -11.95 -29.18 11.18
N PRO A 316 -12.94 -29.81 10.53
CA PRO A 316 -12.90 -31.24 10.21
C PRO A 316 -11.85 -31.54 9.13
N ALA A 317 -11.16 -32.67 9.29
CA ALA A 317 -10.09 -33.12 8.42
C ALA A 317 -10.59 -33.46 7.00
N LEU A 318 -9.93 -32.89 5.99
CA LEU A 318 -9.97 -33.34 4.60
C LEU A 318 -8.80 -34.31 4.35
N PRO A 319 -8.98 -35.33 3.47
CA PRO A 319 -8.02 -36.43 3.34
C PRO A 319 -6.70 -35.98 2.66
N GLN A 320 -5.59 -36.45 3.23
CA GLN A 320 -4.23 -36.24 2.75
C GLN A 320 -4.05 -36.79 1.32
N ALA A 321 -3.66 -35.93 0.39
CA ALA A 321 -3.11 -36.34 -0.89
C ALA A 321 -1.69 -36.90 -0.68
N ALA A 322 -1.49 -38.12 -1.18
CA ALA A 322 -0.24 -38.87 -1.08
C ALA A 322 0.93 -38.11 -1.72
N ALA A 323 2.06 -38.10 -1.02
CA ALA A 323 3.34 -37.61 -1.51
C ALA A 323 3.83 -38.48 -2.68
N VAL A 324 3.94 -37.88 -3.87
CA VAL A 324 4.74 -38.43 -4.97
C VAL A 324 6.12 -37.79 -4.85
N ALA A 325 7.13 -38.64 -4.67
CA ALA A 325 8.53 -38.25 -4.52
C ALA A 325 9.05 -37.53 -5.78
N ALA A 326 9.41 -36.25 -5.63
CA ALA A 326 10.18 -35.53 -6.63
C ALA A 326 11.67 -35.81 -6.43
N SER A 327 12.15 -36.91 -7.01
CA SER A 327 13.58 -37.13 -7.22
C SER A 327 14.03 -36.46 -8.52
N GLY A 328 14.91 -35.46 -8.42
CA GLY A 328 15.69 -34.94 -9.54
C GLY A 328 15.36 -33.51 -9.98
N LEU A 329 15.68 -32.51 -9.15
CA LEU A 329 15.80 -31.12 -9.61
C LEU A 329 17.28 -30.79 -9.81
N SER A 330 17.67 -30.71 -11.07
CA SER A 330 18.93 -30.13 -11.53
C SER A 330 19.04 -28.68 -11.08
N SER A 331 20.25 -28.28 -10.69
CA SER A 331 20.60 -26.95 -10.18
C SER A 331 20.24 -25.82 -11.15
N ALA A 332 19.14 -25.11 -10.90
CA ALA A 332 18.94 -23.78 -11.46
C ALA A 332 19.86 -22.79 -10.74
N THR A 333 20.84 -22.27 -11.46
CA THR A 333 21.77 -21.22 -11.04
C THR A 333 20.99 -20.00 -10.55
N ARG A 334 21.18 -19.62 -9.27
CA ARG A 334 20.69 -18.34 -8.73
C ARG A 334 21.30 -17.20 -9.55
N HIS A 335 20.48 -16.54 -10.38
CA HIS A 335 20.89 -15.39 -11.16
C HIS A 335 21.21 -14.23 -10.20
N GLN A 336 22.45 -13.75 -10.18
CA GLN A 336 22.83 -12.56 -9.41
C GLN A 336 22.51 -11.32 -10.24
N PRO A 337 21.71 -10.36 -9.73
CA PRO A 337 21.41 -9.13 -10.46
C PRO A 337 22.70 -8.33 -10.67
N ARG A 338 22.99 -7.98 -11.93
CA ARG A 338 24.11 -7.11 -12.30
C ARG A 338 23.63 -5.67 -12.43
N ILE A 339 24.48 -4.72 -12.01
CA ILE A 339 24.20 -3.29 -12.05
C ILE A 339 24.09 -2.84 -13.52
N VAL A 340 22.94 -2.31 -13.91
CA VAL A 340 22.71 -1.74 -15.25
C VAL A 340 23.39 -0.36 -15.33
N ASN A 341 24.10 -0.08 -16.43
CA ASN A 341 24.86 1.15 -16.61
C ASN A 341 23.94 2.35 -16.90
N ALA A 342 24.00 3.38 -16.04
CA ALA A 342 23.16 4.58 -16.10
C ALA A 342 23.33 5.46 -17.35
N ALA A 343 24.48 5.35 -18.05
CA ALA A 343 24.79 6.21 -19.20
C ALA A 343 23.95 5.90 -20.46
N VAL A 344 23.39 4.69 -20.56
CA VAL A 344 22.64 4.25 -21.75
C VAL A 344 21.12 4.53 -21.63
N LEU A 345 20.67 4.88 -20.43
CA LEU A 345 19.28 5.32 -20.15
C LEU A 345 19.01 6.76 -20.61
N MET A 346 20.01 7.50 -21.12
CA MET A 346 19.86 8.92 -21.49
C MET A 346 18.94 9.17 -22.69
N GLU A 347 18.58 8.16 -23.49
CA GLU A 347 17.52 8.27 -24.52
C GLU A 347 16.13 7.76 -24.05
N MET A 348 16.03 7.23 -22.83
CA MET A 348 14.83 6.56 -22.31
C MET A 348 14.21 7.39 -21.19
N GLN A 349 13.28 8.28 -21.55
CA GLN A 349 12.45 8.96 -20.56
C GLN A 349 11.38 7.99 -20.04
N PRO A 350 11.32 7.71 -18.72
CA PRO A 350 10.29 6.88 -18.13
C PRO A 350 8.92 7.43 -18.50
N LEU A 351 8.04 6.54 -18.95
CA LEU A 351 6.67 6.93 -19.27
C LEU A 351 5.93 7.37 -18.00
N LEU A 352 5.58 8.65 -17.94
CA LEU A 352 4.82 9.23 -16.84
C LEU A 352 3.31 9.12 -17.10
N ALA A 353 2.54 8.92 -16.03
CA ALA A 353 1.09 8.96 -16.06
C ALA A 353 0.57 10.29 -16.61
N ALA A 354 -0.54 10.25 -17.33
CA ALA A 354 -1.24 11.46 -17.76
C ALA A 354 -2.05 12.06 -16.60
N GLU A 355 -2.00 13.38 -16.40
CA GLU A 355 -2.68 14.07 -15.29
C GLU A 355 -4.21 13.84 -15.28
N ASN A 356 -4.82 13.67 -16.45
CA ASN A 356 -6.27 13.44 -16.61
C ASN A 356 -6.58 12.01 -17.05
N ALA A 357 -5.78 11.03 -16.62
CA ALA A 357 -6.04 9.63 -16.94
C ALA A 357 -7.39 9.18 -16.37
N MET A 358 -8.19 8.49 -17.20
CA MET A 358 -9.45 7.91 -16.76
C MET A 358 -9.20 6.68 -15.89
N PRO A 359 -9.97 6.47 -14.80
CA PRO A 359 -9.81 5.30 -13.96
C PRO A 359 -10.00 3.99 -14.73
N ALA A 360 -9.24 2.95 -14.36
CA ALA A 360 -9.35 1.63 -15.00
C ALA A 360 -10.77 1.03 -14.87
N SER A 361 -11.52 1.41 -13.83
CA SER A 361 -12.91 1.00 -13.59
C SER A 361 -13.90 1.47 -14.66
N ARG A 362 -13.52 2.43 -15.52
CA ARG A 362 -14.32 2.86 -16.68
C ARG A 362 -14.04 2.04 -17.95
N GLY A 363 -13.02 1.19 -17.93
CA GLY A 363 -12.67 0.30 -19.03
C GLY A 363 -13.49 -0.98 -19.06
N PRO A 364 -13.26 -1.85 -20.05
CA PRO A 364 -13.87 -3.18 -20.07
C PRO A 364 -13.37 -4.04 -18.89
N ASN A 365 -14.09 -5.11 -18.57
CA ASN A 365 -13.68 -6.02 -17.51
C ASN A 365 -12.28 -6.60 -17.79
N GLY A 366 -11.40 -6.59 -16.79
CA GLY A 366 -10.00 -7.02 -16.92
C GLY A 366 -9.06 -5.97 -17.52
N PHE A 367 -9.55 -4.77 -17.82
CA PHE A 367 -8.72 -3.64 -18.21
C PHE A 367 -7.89 -3.14 -17.03
N SER A 368 -6.59 -2.94 -17.25
CA SER A 368 -5.67 -2.44 -16.24
C SER A 368 -4.61 -1.51 -16.83
N TRP A 369 -4.35 -0.39 -16.15
CA TRP A 369 -3.27 0.52 -16.53
C TRP A 369 -1.93 -0.01 -16.02
N LEU A 370 -0.94 -0.14 -16.92
CA LEU A 370 0.47 -0.21 -16.55
C LEU A 370 1.04 1.20 -16.34
N VAL A 371 0.63 2.16 -17.16
CA VAL A 371 0.91 3.59 -16.98
C VAL A 371 -0.39 4.34 -17.27
N PRO A 372 -1.05 4.93 -16.25
CA PRO A 372 -2.35 5.57 -16.39
C PRO A 372 -2.40 6.58 -17.54
N GLY A 373 -3.38 6.39 -18.43
CA GLY A 373 -3.60 7.25 -19.60
C GLY A 373 -2.55 7.11 -20.70
N ARG A 374 -1.69 6.09 -20.66
CA ARG A 374 -0.62 5.89 -21.65
C ARG A 374 -0.51 4.46 -22.16
N LEU A 375 -0.41 3.48 -21.26
CA LEU A 375 -0.19 2.07 -21.60
C LEU A 375 -1.00 1.15 -20.68
N ALA A 376 -1.81 0.28 -21.26
CA ALA A 376 -2.68 -0.64 -20.54
C ALA A 376 -2.55 -2.09 -21.03
N GLY A 377 -2.97 -3.02 -20.19
CA GLY A 377 -3.36 -4.37 -20.57
C GLY A 377 -4.88 -4.51 -20.61
N THR A 378 -5.38 -5.31 -21.54
CA THR A 378 -6.80 -5.66 -21.63
C THR A 378 -6.95 -7.12 -22.10
N PRO A 379 -8.00 -7.85 -21.66
CA PRO A 379 -8.39 -9.08 -22.33
C PRO A 379 -8.95 -8.78 -23.72
N TRP A 380 -9.17 -9.83 -24.52
CA TRP A 380 -9.79 -9.70 -25.84
C TRP A 380 -11.17 -9.02 -25.74
N PRO A 381 -11.38 -7.87 -26.41
CA PRO A 381 -12.69 -7.22 -26.44
C PRO A 381 -13.75 -8.14 -27.06
N GLY A 382 -14.87 -8.34 -26.36
CA GLY A 382 -15.94 -9.23 -26.81
C GLY A 382 -15.94 -10.64 -26.19
N VAL A 383 -15.11 -10.91 -25.18
CA VAL A 383 -15.10 -12.21 -24.48
C VAL A 383 -16.28 -12.37 -23.52
N VAL A 384 -16.60 -11.31 -22.76
CA VAL A 384 -17.66 -11.32 -21.74
C VAL A 384 -18.87 -10.51 -22.18
N HIS A 385 -18.63 -9.36 -22.81
CA HIS A 385 -19.67 -8.44 -23.29
C HIS A 385 -19.66 -8.35 -24.81
N ASP A 386 -20.53 -7.51 -25.36
CA ASP A 386 -20.51 -7.16 -26.77
C ASP A 386 -19.18 -6.48 -27.15
N MET A 387 -18.61 -6.88 -28.29
CA MET A 387 -17.32 -6.39 -28.77
C MET A 387 -17.31 -4.88 -28.97
N ASP A 388 -18.36 -4.31 -29.57
CA ASP A 388 -18.44 -2.86 -29.80
C ASP A 388 -18.63 -2.10 -28.48
N ALA A 389 -19.23 -2.71 -27.46
CA ALA A 389 -19.30 -2.13 -26.12
C ALA A 389 -17.91 -2.04 -25.45
N ASP A 390 -17.12 -3.11 -25.52
CA ASP A 390 -15.77 -3.14 -24.94
C ASP A 390 -14.83 -2.16 -25.68
N LEU A 391 -14.89 -2.12 -27.01
CA LEU A 391 -14.09 -1.16 -27.81
C LEU A 391 -14.48 0.30 -27.52
N LYS A 392 -15.77 0.59 -27.31
CA LYS A 392 -16.21 1.91 -26.85
C LYS A 392 -15.70 2.24 -25.46
N ALA A 393 -15.67 1.26 -24.54
CA ALA A 393 -15.13 1.46 -23.20
C ALA A 393 -13.63 1.81 -23.26
N LEU A 394 -12.85 1.10 -24.09
CA LEU A 394 -11.44 1.43 -24.33
C LEU A 394 -11.27 2.85 -24.89
N SER A 395 -12.04 3.23 -25.90
CA SER A 395 -12.03 4.58 -26.46
C SER A 395 -12.37 5.66 -25.42
N ARG A 396 -13.35 5.40 -24.54
CA ARG A 396 -13.71 6.30 -23.42
C ARG A 396 -12.60 6.43 -22.38
N CYS A 397 -11.80 5.39 -22.17
CA CYS A 397 -10.59 5.45 -21.36
C CYS A 397 -9.44 6.23 -22.04
N GLY A 398 -9.64 6.66 -23.29
CA GLY A 398 -8.67 7.42 -24.08
C GLY A 398 -7.72 6.54 -24.88
N VAL A 399 -7.91 5.22 -24.93
CA VAL A 399 -7.10 4.33 -25.76
C VAL A 399 -7.32 4.67 -27.23
N THR A 400 -6.24 4.82 -27.99
CA THR A 400 -6.26 5.16 -29.43
C THR A 400 -5.74 4.03 -30.31
N MET A 401 -4.96 3.11 -29.75
CA MET A 401 -4.36 2.01 -30.49
C MET A 401 -4.34 0.71 -29.67
N LEU A 402 -4.78 -0.36 -30.31
CA LEU A 402 -4.76 -1.72 -29.80
C LEU A 402 -3.51 -2.44 -30.32
N ILE A 403 -2.90 -3.27 -29.47
CA ILE A 403 -1.80 -4.18 -29.84
C ILE A 403 -2.30 -5.61 -29.72
N THR A 404 -2.45 -6.25 -30.87
CA THR A 404 -2.99 -7.60 -31.02
C THR A 404 -1.86 -8.62 -31.02
N LEU A 405 -1.83 -9.50 -30.02
CA LEU A 405 -0.82 -10.56 -29.88
C LEU A 405 -1.34 -11.97 -30.25
N THR A 406 -2.55 -12.08 -30.78
CA THR A 406 -3.17 -13.35 -31.19
C THR A 406 -2.70 -13.81 -32.55
N GLU A 407 -2.91 -15.09 -32.88
CA GLU A 407 -2.57 -15.66 -34.18
C GLU A 407 -3.27 -14.92 -35.33
N LYS A 408 -4.57 -14.69 -35.16
CA LYS A 408 -5.39 -13.93 -36.12
C LYS A 408 -5.43 -12.47 -35.72
N ASP A 409 -5.46 -11.62 -36.73
CA ASP A 409 -5.63 -10.18 -36.55
C ASP A 409 -7.02 -9.85 -35.99
N PHE A 410 -7.14 -8.70 -35.33
CA PHE A 410 -8.40 -8.20 -34.80
C PHE A 410 -9.27 -7.63 -35.93
N PRO A 411 -10.61 -7.80 -35.90
CA PRO A 411 -11.49 -7.27 -36.95
C PRO A 411 -11.33 -5.76 -37.17
N GLN A 412 -10.76 -5.37 -38.33
CA GLN A 412 -10.41 -3.98 -38.64
C GLN A 412 -11.64 -3.07 -38.74
N ASP A 413 -12.77 -3.59 -39.23
CA ASP A 413 -14.02 -2.83 -39.32
C ASP A 413 -14.55 -2.43 -37.94
N ALA A 414 -14.40 -3.30 -36.93
CA ALA A 414 -14.81 -3.02 -35.56
C ALA A 414 -13.93 -1.94 -34.92
N LEU A 415 -12.61 -1.99 -35.17
CA LEU A 415 -11.69 -0.95 -34.69
C LEU A 415 -11.96 0.40 -35.34
N ALA A 416 -12.17 0.43 -36.65
CA ALA A 416 -12.47 1.65 -37.40
C ALA A 416 -13.76 2.33 -36.91
N ARG A 417 -14.83 1.56 -36.65
CA ARG A 417 -16.09 2.08 -36.09
C ARG A 417 -15.93 2.76 -34.72
N ASN A 418 -14.92 2.34 -33.95
CA ASN A 418 -14.64 2.84 -32.61
C ASN A 418 -13.43 3.79 -32.57
N GLY A 419 -12.90 4.19 -33.74
CA GLY A 419 -11.79 5.14 -33.85
C GLY A 419 -10.44 4.60 -33.35
N LEU A 420 -10.27 3.28 -33.30
CA LEU A 420 -9.07 2.61 -32.82
C LEU A 420 -8.18 2.18 -33.98
N LYS A 421 -6.86 2.33 -33.81
CA LYS A 421 -5.85 1.75 -34.71
C LYS A 421 -5.41 0.38 -34.19
N ASN A 422 -4.87 -0.47 -35.06
CA ASN A 422 -4.27 -1.74 -34.64
C ASN A 422 -2.79 -1.84 -34.96
N PHE A 423 -2.07 -2.55 -34.10
CA PHE A 423 -0.80 -3.16 -34.41
C PHE A 423 -0.85 -4.66 -34.15
N HIS A 424 -0.77 -5.47 -35.21
CA HIS A 424 -0.80 -6.94 -35.10
C HIS A 424 0.62 -7.53 -35.09
N LEU A 425 0.93 -8.28 -34.03
CA LEU A 425 2.08 -9.17 -33.97
C LEU A 425 1.55 -10.59 -33.76
N PRO A 426 1.53 -11.44 -34.79
CA PRO A 426 1.06 -12.81 -34.65
C PRO A 426 2.01 -13.60 -33.75
N VAL A 427 1.46 -14.18 -32.69
CA VAL A 427 2.14 -15.12 -31.78
C VAL A 427 1.28 -16.37 -31.66
N TYR A 428 1.87 -17.55 -31.84
CA TYR A 428 1.18 -18.83 -31.68
C TYR A 428 0.77 -19.05 -30.23
N ASP A 429 -0.34 -19.78 -30.02
CA ASP A 429 -0.84 -20.05 -28.68
C ASP A 429 0.18 -20.80 -27.81
N HIS A 430 0.26 -20.39 -26.54
CA HIS A 430 1.19 -20.87 -25.51
C HIS A 430 2.69 -20.57 -25.71
N GLU A 431 3.09 -19.98 -26.84
CA GLU A 431 4.48 -19.57 -27.06
C GLU A 431 4.73 -18.09 -26.70
N PRO A 432 5.89 -17.77 -26.11
CA PRO A 432 6.33 -16.38 -26.00
C PRO A 432 6.77 -15.84 -27.38
N PRO A 433 6.59 -14.55 -27.67
CA PRO A 433 7.23 -13.94 -28.84
C PRO A 433 8.76 -14.07 -28.72
N THR A 434 9.47 -14.19 -29.84
CA THR A 434 10.95 -14.21 -29.83
C THR A 434 11.53 -12.86 -29.36
N VAL A 435 12.79 -12.86 -28.90
CA VAL A 435 13.50 -11.63 -28.51
C VAL A 435 13.50 -10.58 -29.62
N ALA A 436 13.66 -11.00 -30.89
CA ALA A 436 13.62 -10.09 -32.04
C ALA A 436 12.21 -9.49 -32.26
N GLN A 437 11.16 -10.31 -32.15
CA GLN A 437 9.78 -9.84 -32.22
C GLN A 437 9.47 -8.85 -31.08
N MET A 438 9.96 -9.13 -29.87
CA MET A 438 9.81 -8.23 -28.72
C MET A 438 10.52 -6.89 -28.95
N GLN A 439 11.77 -6.90 -29.41
CA GLN A 439 12.51 -5.67 -29.73
C GLN A 439 11.77 -4.82 -30.79
N MET A 440 11.28 -5.45 -31.85
CA MET A 440 10.51 -4.78 -32.89
C MET A 440 9.21 -4.17 -32.35
N LEU A 441 8.46 -4.94 -31.55
CA LEU A 441 7.20 -4.51 -30.94
C LEU A 441 7.42 -3.29 -30.05
N LEU A 442 8.35 -3.38 -29.09
CA LEU A 442 8.63 -2.31 -28.15
C LEU A 442 9.15 -1.05 -28.87
N ALA A 443 9.93 -1.20 -29.95
CA ALA A 443 10.35 -0.06 -30.77
C ALA A 443 9.16 0.67 -31.42
N ARG A 444 8.19 -0.08 -31.96
CA ARG A 444 6.96 0.49 -32.54
C ARG A 444 6.07 1.14 -31.48
N MET A 445 5.89 0.48 -30.34
CA MET A 445 5.18 1.04 -29.18
C MET A 445 5.78 2.38 -28.75
N SER A 446 7.11 2.44 -28.65
CA SER A 446 7.83 3.65 -28.26
C SER A 446 7.61 4.81 -29.24
N VAL A 447 7.58 4.54 -30.55
CA VAL A 447 7.24 5.55 -31.57
C VAL A 447 5.80 6.02 -31.44
N ALA A 448 4.85 5.11 -31.22
CA ALA A 448 3.44 5.45 -31.06
C ALA A 448 3.19 6.30 -29.81
N LEU A 449 3.75 5.91 -28.66
CA LEU A 449 3.64 6.65 -27.40
C LEU A 449 4.26 8.06 -27.50
N ARG A 450 5.37 8.22 -28.23
CA ARG A 450 5.95 9.56 -28.50
C ARG A 450 5.07 10.43 -29.39
N ARG A 451 4.23 9.84 -30.24
CA ARG A 451 3.24 10.57 -31.06
C ARG A 451 1.97 10.93 -30.28
N GLY A 452 1.91 10.59 -29.00
CA GLY A 452 0.75 10.83 -28.14
C GLY A 452 -0.36 9.77 -28.27
N GLU A 453 -0.08 8.63 -28.91
CA GLU A 453 -1.02 7.51 -28.91
C GLU A 453 -1.10 6.88 -27.51
N VAL A 454 -2.28 6.40 -27.13
CA VAL A 454 -2.53 5.65 -25.89
C VAL A 454 -2.75 4.20 -26.26
N LEU A 455 -1.92 3.33 -25.72
CA LEU A 455 -1.84 1.92 -26.15
C LEU A 455 -2.55 0.99 -25.19
N ALA A 456 -3.27 0.01 -25.71
CA ALA A 456 -3.73 -1.16 -24.96
C ALA A 456 -3.21 -2.44 -25.59
N VAL A 457 -2.52 -3.27 -24.82
CA VAL A 457 -2.02 -4.58 -25.25
C VAL A 457 -3.02 -5.64 -24.89
N HIS A 458 -3.32 -6.54 -25.82
CA HIS A 458 -4.18 -7.69 -25.53
C HIS A 458 -3.67 -8.98 -26.16
N CYS A 459 -4.13 -10.08 -25.60
CA CYS A 459 -4.08 -11.40 -26.21
C CYS A 459 -5.48 -12.03 -26.12
N LEU A 460 -5.61 -13.36 -26.16
CA LEU A 460 -6.91 -14.05 -26.02
C LEU A 460 -7.54 -13.80 -24.64
N ALA A 461 -7.01 -14.42 -23.58
CA ALA A 461 -7.53 -14.24 -22.22
C ALA A 461 -6.99 -12.98 -21.52
N GLY A 462 -5.99 -12.29 -22.09
CA GLY A 462 -5.28 -11.21 -21.41
C GLY A 462 -4.24 -11.67 -20.39
N LEU A 463 -4.16 -12.95 -20.05
CA LEU A 463 -3.43 -13.43 -18.87
C LEU A 463 -1.95 -13.78 -19.12
N GLY A 464 -1.57 -14.26 -20.31
CA GLY A 464 -0.18 -14.68 -20.56
C GLY A 464 0.67 -13.60 -21.24
N ARG A 465 0.53 -13.52 -22.57
CA ARG A 465 1.35 -12.69 -23.47
C ARG A 465 1.23 -11.19 -23.20
N THR A 466 0.06 -10.73 -22.77
CA THR A 466 -0.14 -9.32 -22.39
C THR A 466 0.83 -8.94 -21.28
N GLY A 467 0.85 -9.72 -20.18
CA GLY A 467 1.80 -9.55 -19.09
C GLY A 467 3.25 -9.61 -19.55
N THR A 468 3.60 -10.51 -20.47
CA THR A 468 4.97 -10.64 -21.00
C THR A 468 5.42 -9.38 -21.76
N VAL A 469 4.57 -8.79 -22.61
CA VAL A 469 4.89 -7.56 -23.34
C VAL A 469 4.97 -6.37 -22.39
N LEU A 470 4.04 -6.27 -21.43
CA LEU A 470 4.05 -5.23 -20.41
C LEU A 470 5.29 -5.31 -19.51
N ALA A 471 5.72 -6.52 -19.13
CA ALA A 471 6.95 -6.73 -18.39
C ALA A 471 8.19 -6.39 -19.23
N ALA A 472 8.24 -6.80 -20.50
CA ALA A 472 9.35 -6.44 -21.38
C ALA A 472 9.46 -4.93 -21.62
N TRP A 473 8.32 -4.22 -21.63
CA TRP A 473 8.29 -2.76 -21.60
C TRP A 473 8.99 -2.21 -20.35
N LEU A 474 8.66 -2.71 -19.17
CA LEU A 474 9.33 -2.29 -17.92
C LEU A 474 10.83 -2.61 -17.92
N VAL A 475 11.24 -3.78 -18.42
CA VAL A 475 12.66 -4.15 -18.57
C VAL A 475 13.39 -3.15 -19.45
N ARG A 476 12.77 -2.78 -20.58
CA ARG A 476 13.28 -1.76 -21.48
C ARG A 476 13.42 -0.39 -20.78
N GLU A 477 12.55 -0.05 -19.84
CA GLU A 477 12.64 1.19 -19.06
C GLU A 477 13.70 1.12 -17.93
N GLY A 478 14.45 0.02 -17.84
CA GLY A 478 15.60 -0.12 -16.95
C GLY A 478 15.35 -1.00 -15.71
N LEU A 479 14.21 -1.69 -15.63
CA LEU A 479 14.00 -2.71 -14.61
C LEU A 479 14.69 -4.02 -14.98
N THR A 480 15.00 -4.85 -13.99
CA THR A 480 15.40 -6.24 -14.25
C THR A 480 14.18 -7.07 -14.65
N ALA A 481 14.38 -8.23 -15.30
CA ALA A 481 13.28 -9.12 -15.65
C ALA A 481 12.47 -9.56 -14.42
N GLU A 482 13.17 -9.84 -13.31
CA GLU A 482 12.55 -10.21 -12.02
C GLU A 482 11.66 -9.10 -11.46
N GLU A 483 12.15 -7.86 -11.47
CA GLU A 483 11.38 -6.71 -10.98
C GLU A 483 10.18 -6.41 -11.88
N ALA A 484 10.37 -6.47 -13.20
CA ALA A 484 9.29 -6.31 -14.16
C ALA A 484 8.19 -7.37 -13.97
N LEU A 485 8.56 -8.64 -13.76
CA LEU A 485 7.64 -9.73 -13.46
C LEU A 485 6.84 -9.47 -12.18
N ARG A 486 7.54 -9.07 -11.10
CA ARG A 486 6.90 -8.70 -9.85
C ARG A 486 5.84 -7.61 -10.06
N ARG A 487 6.18 -6.55 -10.80
CA ARG A 487 5.28 -5.41 -11.04
C ARG A 487 4.04 -5.78 -11.83
N VAL A 488 4.18 -6.51 -12.93
CA VAL A 488 3.01 -6.92 -13.71
C VAL A 488 2.10 -7.85 -12.89
N ARG A 489 2.67 -8.68 -12.01
CA ARG A 489 1.90 -9.56 -11.12
C ARG A 489 1.17 -8.83 -9.98
N LEU A 490 1.60 -7.62 -9.63
CA LEU A 490 0.83 -6.74 -8.73
C LEU A 490 -0.42 -6.17 -9.41
N ILE A 491 -0.43 -6.10 -10.75
CA ILE A 491 -1.60 -5.67 -11.53
C ILE A 491 -2.58 -6.82 -11.67
N ASP A 492 -2.08 -7.96 -12.15
CA ASP A 492 -2.84 -9.19 -12.27
C ASP A 492 -1.91 -10.36 -11.94
N ALA A 493 -2.22 -11.09 -10.87
CA ALA A 493 -1.40 -12.22 -10.42
C ALA A 493 -1.29 -13.33 -11.47
N GLN A 494 -2.20 -13.35 -12.46
CA GLN A 494 -2.19 -14.29 -13.56
C GLN A 494 -1.28 -13.86 -14.72
N TYR A 495 -0.69 -12.65 -14.68
CA TYR A 495 0.28 -12.20 -15.68
C TYR A 495 1.57 -13.05 -15.69
N VAL A 496 1.92 -13.49 -16.90
CA VAL A 496 3.07 -14.35 -17.21
C VAL A 496 2.96 -15.70 -16.50
N GLN A 497 2.49 -16.73 -17.22
CA GLN A 497 2.08 -18.01 -16.62
C GLN A 497 3.03 -19.17 -16.93
N SER A 498 3.82 -19.08 -18.00
CA SER A 498 4.72 -20.16 -18.41
C SER A 498 6.17 -19.84 -18.14
N GLU A 499 6.95 -20.86 -17.77
CA GLU A 499 8.41 -20.75 -17.61
C GLU A 499 9.07 -20.22 -18.89
N ALA A 500 8.54 -20.57 -20.07
CA ALA A 500 9.03 -20.05 -21.36
C ALA A 500 8.84 -18.53 -21.49
N GLN A 501 7.72 -17.98 -21.00
CA GLN A 501 7.47 -16.53 -21.01
C GLN A 501 8.37 -15.80 -20.00
N GLU A 502 8.64 -16.39 -18.84
CA GLU A 502 9.60 -15.84 -17.88
C GLU A 502 11.02 -15.86 -18.46
N ALA A 503 11.43 -17.00 -19.02
CA ALA A 503 12.74 -17.17 -19.66
C ALA A 503 12.98 -16.13 -20.75
N LEU A 504 11.98 -15.83 -21.58
CA LEU A 504 12.06 -14.77 -22.59
C LEU A 504 12.45 -13.42 -21.97
N LEU A 505 11.90 -13.05 -20.81
CA LEU A 505 12.20 -11.77 -20.19
C LEU A 505 13.65 -11.69 -19.74
N TYR A 506 14.19 -12.78 -19.18
CA TYR A 506 15.61 -12.87 -18.84
C TYR A 506 16.51 -12.87 -20.08
N GLU A 507 16.12 -13.56 -21.16
CA GLU A 507 16.83 -13.52 -22.44
C GLU A 507 16.82 -12.12 -23.05
N PHE A 508 15.69 -11.42 -22.97
CA PHE A 508 15.52 -10.06 -23.46
C PHE A 508 16.37 -9.07 -22.67
N GLU A 509 16.37 -9.16 -21.33
CA GLU A 509 17.27 -8.39 -20.46
C GLU A 509 18.73 -8.62 -20.85
N ASN A 510 19.15 -9.87 -20.99
CA ASN A 510 20.51 -10.22 -21.40
C ASN A 510 20.87 -9.67 -22.79
N ALA A 511 19.95 -9.74 -23.76
CA ALA A 511 20.14 -9.22 -25.10
C ALA A 511 20.25 -7.69 -25.12
N LEU A 512 19.54 -6.98 -24.24
CA LEU A 512 19.72 -5.55 -24.03
C LEU A 512 21.11 -5.27 -23.47
N LEU A 513 21.52 -5.96 -22.40
CA LEU A 513 22.83 -5.80 -21.78
C LEU A 513 23.99 -6.09 -22.74
N GLN A 514 23.87 -7.10 -23.61
CA GLN A 514 24.88 -7.43 -24.62
C GLN A 514 25.03 -6.37 -25.71
N LYS A 515 23.95 -5.68 -26.11
CA LYS A 515 24.05 -4.54 -27.02
C LYS A 515 24.71 -3.31 -26.38
N MET A 516 24.86 -3.32 -25.06
CA MET A 516 25.38 -2.22 -24.24
C MET A 516 26.84 -2.42 -23.80
N ALA A 517 27.39 -3.63 -24.00
CA ALA A 517 28.79 -3.98 -23.73
C ALA A 517 29.60 -3.87 -25.03
#